data_AF-A0A3N5ZBD8-F1
#
_entry.id   AF-A0A3N5ZBD8-F1
#
_cell.length_a   1.000
_cell.length_b   1.000
_cell.length_c   1.000
_cell.angle_alpha   90.00
_cell.angle_beta   90.00
_cell.angle_gamma   90.00
#
_symmetry.space_group_name_H-M   'P 1'
#
loop_
_entity.id
_entity.type
_entity.pdbx_description
1 polymer ?
#
loop_
_entity_poly.entity_id
_entity_poly.type
_entity_poly.pdbx_seq_one_letter_code
_entity_poly.pdbx_strand_id
1 'polypeptide(L)'
;SRHGGSGLLVEVECPGMYQCHPERSEGDHTSTAPFATLRVTQPPQSLTAAQQGRNTGRLVTARAVPPHWRWYMDALVALALSIGVLIAGWTYLALGVAALPVWAGIVAWGSFFAAGGKTQGLAKTIAANLSGVLWAFLALYLWNNLGGGVPLLSALVGVAAFIMVVQAKIPALSFIPGAFLGAATAVSVVVGANGTWTSTIIALVAGALFGYVSEMLAGALSSRKVAA
;
A
#
# COMPACT_ATOMS: atom_id res chain seq x y z
N SER A 1 -49.30 1.31 22.04
CA SER A 1 -49.72 2.54 21.35
C SER A 1 -49.05 3.69 22.06
N ARG A 2 -48.35 4.57 21.31
CA ARG A 2 -47.45 5.66 21.76
C ARG A 2 -46.08 5.16 22.25
N HIS A 3 -44.92 5.76 21.95
CA HIS A 3 -44.54 6.96 21.19
C HIS A 3 -43.13 6.68 20.61
N GLY A 4 -42.82 7.27 19.45
CA GLY A 4 -41.49 7.21 18.85
C GLY A 4 -40.41 7.75 19.79
N GLY A 5 -39.39 6.93 20.04
CA GLY A 5 -38.14 7.34 20.68
C GLY A 5 -37.07 7.43 19.62
N SER A 6 -36.90 8.62 19.03
CA SER A 6 -35.69 8.98 18.29
C SER A 6 -34.50 8.82 19.23
N GLY A 7 -33.83 7.67 19.16
CA GLY A 7 -32.57 7.41 19.84
C GLY A 7 -31.53 8.35 19.28
N LEU A 8 -31.25 9.42 20.04
CA LEU A 8 -30.20 10.38 19.79
C LEU A 8 -28.86 9.63 19.78
N LEU A 9 -28.36 9.29 18.60
CA LEU A 9 -27.01 8.76 18.43
C LEU A 9 -26.04 9.90 18.77
N VAL A 10 -25.47 9.83 19.97
CA VAL A 10 -24.37 10.70 20.39
C VAL A 10 -23.09 10.07 19.85
N GLU A 11 -22.73 10.46 18.63
CA GLU A 11 -21.52 10.00 17.95
C GLU A 11 -20.33 10.80 18.47
N VAL A 12 -19.55 10.18 19.36
CA VAL A 12 -18.29 10.74 19.86
C VAL A 12 -17.19 10.25 18.93
N GLU A 13 -16.81 11.08 17.96
CA GLU A 13 -15.73 10.77 17.04
C GLU A 13 -14.40 11.31 17.58
N CYS A 14 -13.54 10.38 17.99
CA CYS A 14 -12.20 10.66 18.48
C CYS A 14 -11.22 10.85 17.30
N PRO A 15 -10.65 12.05 17.07
CA PRO A 15 -9.73 12.26 15.96
C PRO A 15 -8.39 11.55 16.19
N GLY A 16 -8.11 10.51 15.41
CA GLY A 16 -6.77 10.03 15.03
C GLY A 16 -5.73 9.65 16.09
N MET A 17 -6.02 9.74 17.40
CA MET A 17 -5.05 9.55 18.49
C MET A 17 -5.61 8.73 19.67
N TYR A 18 -6.68 7.95 19.45
CA TYR A 18 -7.35 7.25 20.54
C TYR A 18 -7.74 5.83 20.09
N GLN A 19 -7.25 4.82 20.80
CA GLN A 19 -7.83 3.48 20.77
C GLN A 19 -8.75 3.34 21.98
N CYS A 20 -10.02 3.10 21.73
CA CYS A 20 -10.96 2.69 22.77
C CYS A 20 -10.79 1.20 22.99
N HIS A 21 -10.24 0.80 24.13
CA HIS A 21 -10.37 -0.58 24.60
C HIS A 21 -11.77 -0.75 25.20
N PRO A 22 -12.60 -1.68 24.71
CA PRO A 22 -13.81 -2.04 25.43
C PRO A 22 -13.39 -2.77 26.71
N GLU A 23 -13.57 -2.13 27.86
CA GLU A 23 -13.42 -2.81 29.14
C GLU A 23 -14.64 -3.72 29.32
N ARG A 24 -14.42 -5.04 29.29
CA ARG A 24 -15.46 -6.01 29.63
C ARG A 24 -15.71 -5.86 31.13
N SER A 25 -16.84 -5.24 31.49
CA SER A 25 -17.29 -5.19 32.88
C SER A 25 -17.56 -6.62 33.34
N GLU A 26 -16.69 -7.14 34.19
CA GLU A 26 -16.88 -8.40 34.89
C GLU A 26 -17.93 -8.14 35.98
N GLY A 27 -19.21 -8.32 35.63
CA GLY A 27 -20.31 -7.98 36.51
C GLY A 27 -21.69 -8.25 35.91
N ASP A 28 -22.19 -9.43 36.20
CA ASP A 28 -23.61 -9.82 36.29
C ASP A 28 -24.40 -10.08 35.00
N HIS A 29 -25.31 -11.03 35.15
CA HIS A 29 -26.03 -11.76 34.11
C HIS A 29 -27.00 -10.91 33.29
N THR A 30 -27.31 -11.41 32.08
CA THR A 30 -28.46 -11.14 31.21
C THR A 30 -28.37 -10.01 30.17
N SER A 31 -28.82 -10.38 28.97
CA SER A 31 -29.33 -9.54 27.88
C SER A 31 -28.41 -9.25 26.67
N THR A 32 -28.85 -9.84 25.57
CA THR A 32 -28.49 -9.71 24.15
C THR A 32 -28.55 -8.28 23.59
N ALA A 33 -27.53 -7.85 22.82
CA ALA A 33 -27.58 -7.17 21.49
C ALA A 33 -26.23 -6.45 21.18
N PRO A 34 -26.00 -5.90 19.96
CA PRO A 34 -25.28 -6.54 18.86
C PRO A 34 -23.94 -5.88 18.50
N PHE A 35 -23.12 -6.59 17.72
CA PHE A 35 -21.87 -6.13 17.11
C PHE A 35 -22.04 -4.81 16.35
N ALA A 36 -21.24 -3.79 16.69
CA ALA A 36 -21.15 -2.53 15.95
C ALA A 36 -20.05 -2.61 14.88
N THR A 37 -20.45 -2.45 13.62
CA THR A 37 -19.61 -2.41 12.42
C THR A 37 -19.06 -0.99 12.21
N LEU A 38 -17.73 -0.83 12.11
CA LEU A 38 -17.08 0.47 11.91
C LEU A 38 -17.00 0.84 10.42
N ARG A 39 -17.54 2.00 10.04
CA ARG A 39 -17.25 2.68 8.76
C ARG A 39 -16.46 3.95 9.07
N VAL A 40 -15.36 4.15 8.34
CA VAL A 40 -14.48 5.32 8.46
C VAL A 40 -14.65 6.18 7.22
N THR A 41 -14.98 7.46 7.39
CA THR A 41 -14.93 8.49 6.33
C THR A 41 -14.15 9.70 6.84
N GLN A 42 -13.17 10.13 6.04
CA GLN A 42 -12.16 11.16 6.32
C GLN A 42 -12.70 12.62 6.34
N PRO A 43 -11.88 13.61 6.79
CA PRO A 43 -12.30 14.88 7.42
C PRO A 43 -12.58 16.02 6.41
N PRO A 44 -13.13 17.18 6.83
CA PRO A 44 -12.27 18.37 6.96
C PRO A 44 -12.66 19.39 8.06
N GLN A 45 -11.62 20.11 8.50
CA GLN A 45 -11.50 21.51 9.00
C GLN A 45 -12.66 22.24 9.71
N SER A 46 -12.25 22.95 10.77
CA SER A 46 -12.90 24.02 11.55
C SER A 46 -14.06 23.65 12.49
N LEU A 47 -13.77 23.57 13.79
CA LEU A 47 -14.79 23.63 14.85
C LEU A 47 -14.37 24.65 15.91
N THR A 48 -14.51 25.93 15.55
CA THR A 48 -14.81 26.97 16.55
C THR A 48 -16.32 26.91 16.80
N ALA A 49 -16.72 26.79 18.06
CA ALA A 49 -18.09 26.82 18.57
C ALA A 49 -18.97 25.58 18.32
N ALA A 50 -19.11 24.73 19.36
CA ALA A 50 -20.40 24.47 20.02
C ALA A 50 -20.27 23.25 20.94
N GLN A 51 -20.62 23.44 22.22
CA GLN A 51 -21.39 22.53 23.11
C GLN A 51 -20.83 22.51 24.54
N GLN A 52 -21.18 23.56 25.28
CA GLN A 52 -21.16 23.53 26.75
C GLN A 52 -22.52 23.04 27.24
N GLY A 53 -22.66 21.73 27.38
CA GLY A 53 -23.83 21.05 27.93
C GLY A 53 -23.46 20.24 29.17
N ARG A 54 -23.99 20.69 30.32
CA ARG A 54 -23.95 20.10 31.66
C ARG A 54 -24.38 18.61 31.66
N ASN A 55 -23.56 17.69 32.16
CA ASN A 55 -23.92 16.69 33.19
C ASN A 55 -22.77 15.76 33.58
N THR A 56 -22.69 15.49 34.86
CA THR A 56 -21.73 14.67 35.61
C THR A 56 -21.63 13.22 35.12
N GLY A 57 -20.46 12.87 34.56
CA GLY A 57 -20.00 11.51 34.31
C GLY A 57 -18.47 11.53 34.35
N ARG A 58 -17.91 10.72 35.25
CA ARG A 58 -16.49 10.55 35.62
C ARG A 58 -15.51 10.91 34.48
N LEU A 59 -14.60 11.85 34.76
CA LEU A 59 -13.45 12.17 33.90
C LEU A 59 -12.77 10.86 33.48
N VAL A 60 -12.95 10.47 32.22
CA VAL A 60 -12.13 9.44 31.58
C VAL A 60 -10.71 9.96 31.70
N THR A 61 -9.86 9.23 32.43
CA THR A 61 -8.43 9.52 32.50
C THR A 61 -7.86 9.34 31.09
N ALA A 62 -7.89 10.42 30.31
CA ALA A 62 -7.19 10.52 29.05
C ALA A 62 -5.70 10.43 29.37
N ARG A 63 -5.14 9.23 29.30
CA ARG A 63 -3.70 9.05 29.36
C ARG A 63 -3.14 9.65 28.07
N ALA A 64 -2.36 10.73 28.19
CA ALA A 64 -1.60 11.24 27.06
C ALA A 64 -0.75 10.10 26.51
N VAL A 65 -1.06 9.65 25.29
CA VAL A 65 -0.21 8.70 24.57
C VAL A 65 1.13 9.41 24.34
N PRO A 66 2.25 8.84 24.78
CA PRO A 66 3.54 9.47 24.56
C PRO A 66 3.73 9.69 23.04
N PRO A 67 4.41 10.77 22.64
CA PRO A 67 4.92 10.99 21.29
C PRO A 67 5.33 9.74 20.51
N HIS A 68 4.44 9.12 19.74
CA HIS A 68 4.80 7.98 18.89
C HIS A 68 5.81 8.37 17.80
N TRP A 69 5.95 9.67 17.53
CA TRP A 69 6.92 10.22 16.58
C TRP A 69 8.38 9.93 16.97
N ARG A 70 8.75 9.84 18.26
CA ARG A 70 10.15 9.53 18.63
C ARG A 70 10.57 8.12 18.20
N TRP A 71 9.69 7.14 18.32
CA TRP A 71 9.96 5.76 17.89
C TRP A 71 9.84 5.59 16.37
N TYR A 72 8.94 6.35 15.74
CA TYR A 72 8.78 6.38 14.30
C TYR A 72 10.03 6.95 13.59
N MET A 73 10.68 7.97 14.16
CA MET A 73 11.91 8.54 13.58
C MET A 73 13.05 7.51 13.53
N ASP A 74 13.27 6.73 14.60
CA ASP A 74 14.34 5.72 14.61
C ASP A 74 14.09 4.58 13.63
N ALA A 75 12.84 4.14 13.50
CA ALA A 75 12.45 3.11 12.53
C ALA A 75 12.55 3.61 11.08
N LEU A 76 12.11 4.85 10.82
CA LEU A 76 12.27 5.48 9.50
C LEU A 76 13.73 5.67 9.12
N VAL A 77 14.59 6.08 10.05
CA VAL A 77 16.03 6.26 9.79
C VAL A 77 16.69 4.90 9.52
N ALA A 78 16.34 3.86 10.29
CA ALA A 78 16.83 2.50 10.02
C ALA A 78 16.40 1.99 8.64
N LEU A 79 15.14 2.23 8.26
CA LEU A 79 14.61 1.89 6.93
C LEU A 79 15.29 2.72 5.83
N ALA A 80 15.45 4.03 6.02
CA ALA A 80 16.08 4.92 5.04
C ALA A 80 17.55 4.55 4.80
N LEU A 81 18.30 4.22 5.85
CA LEU A 81 19.67 3.74 5.73
C LEU A 81 19.74 2.42 4.96
N SER A 82 18.85 1.47 5.26
CA SER A 82 18.80 0.20 4.55
C SER A 82 18.47 0.39 3.07
N ILE A 83 17.41 1.14 2.76
CA ILE A 83 16.99 1.42 1.38
C ILE A 83 18.10 2.17 0.62
N GLY A 84 18.71 3.19 1.23
CA GLY A 84 19.77 3.98 0.58
C GLY A 84 20.97 3.12 0.17
N VAL A 85 21.46 2.27 1.06
CA VAL A 85 22.60 1.36 0.77
C VAL A 85 22.23 0.35 -0.31
N LEU A 86 21.03 -0.25 -0.22
CA LEU A 86 20.62 -1.26 -1.19
C LEU A 86 20.31 -0.65 -2.57
N ILE A 87 19.80 0.58 -2.65
CA ILE A 87 19.61 1.29 -3.93
C ILE A 87 20.98 1.56 -4.57
N ALA A 88 21.97 2.03 -3.79
CA ALA A 88 23.31 2.24 -4.30
C ALA A 88 23.96 0.93 -4.82
N GLY A 89 23.74 -0.18 -4.13
CA GLY A 89 24.18 -1.50 -4.59
C GLY A 89 23.44 -1.95 -5.86
N TRP A 90 22.13 -1.74 -5.93
CA TRP A 90 21.31 -2.07 -7.08
C TRP A 90 21.71 -1.28 -8.32
N THR A 91 21.93 0.04 -8.21
CA THR A 91 22.33 0.88 -9.35
C THR A 91 23.69 0.45 -9.88
N TYR A 92 24.64 0.12 -9.00
CA TYR A 92 25.96 -0.41 -9.41
C TYR A 92 25.83 -1.75 -10.14
N LEU A 93 25.02 -2.69 -9.63
CA LEU A 93 24.77 -3.97 -10.28
C LEU A 93 24.07 -3.81 -11.63
N ALA A 94 23.03 -2.98 -11.68
CA ALA A 94 22.20 -2.77 -12.87
C ALA A 94 22.98 -2.06 -13.99
N LEU A 95 23.77 -1.04 -13.68
CA LEU A 95 24.55 -0.30 -14.68
C LEU A 95 25.90 -0.94 -15.00
N GLY A 96 26.56 -1.56 -14.01
CA GLY A 96 27.92 -2.06 -14.15
C GLY A 96 28.03 -3.50 -14.64
N VAL A 97 27.10 -4.38 -14.25
CA VAL A 97 27.27 -5.84 -14.42
C VAL A 97 26.17 -6.46 -15.28
N ALA A 98 24.92 -6.07 -15.04
CA ALA A 98 23.76 -6.76 -15.62
C ALA A 98 23.07 -6.01 -16.76
N ALA A 99 23.44 -4.74 -17.03
CA ALA A 99 22.80 -3.87 -18.02
C ALA A 99 21.26 -3.87 -17.91
N LEU A 100 20.75 -3.85 -16.68
CA LEU A 100 19.32 -3.91 -16.39
C LEU A 100 18.73 -2.50 -16.25
N PRO A 101 17.45 -2.29 -16.62
CA PRO A 101 16.78 -1.02 -16.44
C PRO A 101 16.65 -0.69 -14.94
N VAL A 102 17.44 0.30 -14.49
CA VAL A 102 17.50 0.72 -13.08
C VAL A 102 16.12 1.11 -12.54
N TRP A 103 15.37 1.89 -13.32
CA TRP A 103 14.05 2.39 -12.94
C TRP A 103 13.04 1.26 -12.74
N ALA A 104 13.14 0.16 -13.50
CA ALA A 104 12.23 -0.97 -13.34
C ALA A 104 12.40 -1.62 -11.96
N GLY A 105 13.64 -1.77 -11.51
CA GLY A 105 13.92 -2.28 -10.16
C GLY A 105 13.40 -1.34 -9.06
N ILE A 106 13.56 -0.03 -9.23
CA ILE A 106 13.07 0.98 -8.25
C ILE A 106 11.53 0.98 -8.19
N VAL A 107 10.85 0.90 -9.34
CA VAL A 107 9.38 0.83 -9.38
C VAL A 107 8.89 -0.44 -8.70
N ALA A 108 9.51 -1.59 -8.97
CA ALA A 108 9.17 -2.85 -8.30
C ALA A 108 9.37 -2.77 -6.79
N TRP A 109 10.47 -2.16 -6.34
CA TRP A 109 10.75 -1.94 -4.94
C TRP A 109 9.71 -1.03 -4.27
N GLY A 110 9.37 0.11 -4.87
CA GLY A 110 8.32 0.99 -4.36
C GLY A 110 6.96 0.30 -4.31
N SER A 111 6.65 -0.48 -5.34
CA SER A 111 5.40 -1.26 -5.41
C SER A 111 5.30 -2.33 -4.32
N PHE A 112 6.43 -2.90 -3.89
CA PHE A 112 6.51 -3.85 -2.78
C PHE A 112 6.11 -3.21 -1.44
N PHE A 113 6.66 -2.03 -1.14
CA PHE A 113 6.26 -1.30 0.06
C PHE A 113 4.80 -0.84 0.00
N ALA A 114 4.34 -0.41 -1.18
CA ALA A 114 2.95 -0.02 -1.39
C ALA A 114 1.96 -1.20 -1.24
N ALA A 115 2.40 -2.44 -1.51
CA ALA A 115 1.60 -3.64 -1.29
C ALA A 115 1.54 -4.10 0.19
N GLY A 116 2.20 -3.38 1.11
CA GLY A 116 2.20 -3.67 2.55
C GLY A 116 3.38 -4.50 3.06
N GLY A 117 4.38 -4.75 2.20
CA GLY A 117 5.60 -5.47 2.57
C GLY A 117 5.39 -6.94 2.95
N LYS A 118 6.38 -7.52 3.63
CA LYS A 118 6.44 -8.93 4.05
C LYS A 118 6.40 -9.92 2.88
N THR A 119 6.35 -11.21 3.19
CA THR A 119 6.27 -12.29 2.19
C THR A 119 5.01 -12.24 1.34
N GLN A 120 3.87 -11.84 1.93
CA GLN A 120 2.60 -11.70 1.21
C GLN A 120 2.61 -10.53 0.23
N GLY A 121 3.17 -9.37 0.61
CA GLY A 121 3.33 -8.23 -0.27
C GLY A 121 4.29 -8.51 -1.42
N LEU A 122 5.34 -9.30 -1.19
CA LEU A 122 6.27 -9.74 -2.24
C LEU A 122 5.55 -10.55 -3.33
N ALA A 123 4.80 -11.58 -2.92
CA ALA A 123 4.06 -12.42 -3.86
C ALA A 123 3.02 -11.61 -4.66
N LYS A 124 2.27 -10.72 -3.98
CA LYS A 124 1.29 -9.84 -4.62
C LYS A 124 1.94 -8.87 -5.59
N THR A 125 3.09 -8.30 -5.23
CA THR A 125 3.81 -7.33 -6.06
C THR A 125 4.35 -7.97 -7.32
N ILE A 126 5.01 -9.12 -7.19
CA ILE A 126 5.53 -9.85 -8.34
C ILE A 126 4.37 -10.28 -9.25
N ALA A 127 3.30 -10.87 -8.69
CA ALA A 127 2.15 -11.30 -9.47
C ALA A 127 1.46 -10.13 -10.18
N ALA A 128 1.23 -9.00 -9.49
CA ALA A 128 0.61 -7.82 -10.07
C ALA A 128 1.49 -7.18 -11.15
N ASN A 129 2.79 -6.99 -10.89
CA ASN A 129 3.72 -6.40 -11.85
C ASN A 129 3.83 -7.28 -13.10
N LEU A 130 4.00 -8.60 -12.96
CA LEU A 130 4.08 -9.53 -14.09
C LEU A 130 2.78 -9.56 -14.89
N SER A 131 1.62 -9.55 -14.23
CA SER A 131 0.34 -9.43 -14.93
C SER A 131 0.27 -8.14 -15.77
N GLY A 132 0.73 -7.01 -15.21
CA GLY A 132 0.88 -5.76 -15.93
C GLY A 132 1.75 -5.88 -17.19
N VAL A 133 2.91 -6.52 -17.06
CA VAL A 133 3.83 -6.79 -18.18
C VAL A 133 3.16 -7.64 -19.26
N LEU A 134 2.42 -8.68 -18.88
CA LEU A 134 1.73 -9.57 -19.82
C LEU A 134 0.68 -8.82 -20.66
N TRP A 135 -0.11 -7.97 -20.02
CA TRP A 135 -1.11 -7.16 -20.72
C TRP A 135 -0.48 -6.07 -21.61
N ALA A 136 0.62 -5.46 -21.17
CA ALA A 136 1.39 -4.53 -21.98
C ALA A 136 1.99 -5.21 -23.22
N PHE A 137 2.54 -6.42 -23.05
CA PHE A 137 3.05 -7.24 -24.15
C PHE A 137 1.95 -7.55 -25.15
N LEU A 138 0.78 -8.02 -24.69
CA LEU A 138 -0.33 -8.36 -25.55
C LEU A 138 -0.85 -7.14 -26.33
N ALA A 139 -0.96 -5.98 -25.67
CA ALA A 139 -1.39 -4.74 -26.31
C ALA A 139 -0.43 -4.30 -27.43
N LEU A 140 0.88 -4.29 -27.17
CA LEU A 140 1.89 -3.91 -28.17
C LEU A 140 2.02 -4.95 -29.29
N TYR A 141 1.91 -6.24 -28.96
CA TYR A 141 1.93 -7.32 -29.95
C TYR A 141 0.75 -7.19 -30.93
N LEU A 142 -0.48 -7.02 -30.41
CA LEU A 142 -1.66 -6.84 -31.24
C LEU A 142 -1.57 -5.56 -32.08
N TRP A 143 -1.10 -4.46 -31.49
CA TRP A 143 -0.89 -3.20 -32.19
C TRP A 143 0.06 -3.35 -33.39
N ASN A 144 1.18 -4.05 -33.21
CA ASN A 144 2.16 -4.28 -34.28
C ASN A 144 1.63 -5.18 -35.40
N ASN A 145 0.81 -6.19 -35.08
CA ASN A 145 0.24 -7.11 -36.07
C ASN A 145 -0.95 -6.53 -36.85
N LEU A 146 -1.71 -5.61 -36.26
CA LEU A 146 -2.92 -5.03 -36.85
C LEU A 146 -2.66 -3.76 -37.68
N GLY A 147 -1.40 -3.46 -38.00
CA GLY A 147 -1.03 -2.34 -38.87
C GLY A 147 -0.74 -1.01 -38.15
N GLY A 148 -0.68 -1.00 -36.82
CA GLY A 148 -0.29 0.17 -36.03
C GLY A 148 -1.34 1.28 -35.95
N GLY A 149 -0.94 2.45 -35.44
CA GLY A 149 -1.79 3.64 -35.34
C GLY A 149 -2.26 3.99 -33.92
N VAL A 150 -2.47 5.29 -33.68
CA VAL A 150 -2.83 5.85 -32.37
C VAL A 150 -4.23 5.41 -31.90
N PRO A 151 -5.29 5.41 -32.75
CA PRO A 151 -6.63 5.01 -32.30
C PRO A 151 -6.69 3.55 -31.84
N LEU A 152 -5.97 2.67 -32.55
CA LEU A 152 -5.91 1.25 -32.22
C LEU A 152 -5.16 1.01 -30.90
N LEU A 153 -4.00 1.66 -30.72
CA LEU A 153 -3.24 1.57 -29.47
C LEU A 153 -4.09 2.06 -28.28
N SER A 154 -4.79 3.18 -28.43
CA SER A 154 -5.68 3.72 -27.39
C SER A 154 -6.79 2.74 -27.01
N ALA A 155 -7.41 2.08 -28.00
CA ALA A 155 -8.43 1.07 -27.75
C ALA A 155 -7.85 -0.16 -27.01
N LEU A 156 -6.70 -0.67 -27.47
CA LEU A 156 -6.03 -1.83 -26.86
C LEU A 156 -5.59 -1.56 -25.42
N VAL A 157 -5.00 -0.39 -25.16
CA VAL A 157 -4.61 0.03 -23.80
C VAL A 157 -5.83 0.22 -22.91
N GLY A 158 -6.93 0.78 -23.44
CA GLY A 158 -8.20 0.90 -22.71
C GLY A 158 -8.78 -0.47 -22.30
N VAL A 159 -8.78 -1.43 -23.23
CA VAL A 159 -9.22 -2.81 -22.95
C VAL A 159 -8.28 -3.49 -21.94
N ALA A 160 -6.98 -3.36 -22.10
CA ALA A 160 -6.00 -3.90 -21.15
C ALA A 160 -6.22 -3.34 -19.73
N ALA A 161 -6.44 -2.03 -19.60
CA ALA A 161 -6.73 -1.39 -18.31
C ALA A 161 -8.02 -1.91 -17.68
N PHE A 162 -9.09 -2.10 -18.47
CA PHE A 162 -10.34 -2.70 -18.00
C PHE A 162 -10.10 -4.11 -17.45
N ILE A 163 -9.38 -4.96 -18.18
CA ILE A 163 -9.11 -6.33 -17.74
C ILE A 163 -8.21 -6.34 -16.49
N MET A 164 -7.23 -5.42 -16.40
CA MET A 164 -6.38 -5.28 -15.23
C MET A 164 -7.14 -4.97 -13.94
N VAL A 165 -8.25 -4.23 -14.04
CA VAL A 165 -9.14 -3.95 -12.90
C VAL A 165 -10.02 -5.17 -12.59
N VAL A 166 -10.55 -5.85 -13.61
CA VAL A 166 -11.40 -7.03 -13.41
C VAL A 166 -10.65 -8.20 -12.78
N GLN A 167 -9.39 -8.45 -13.16
CA GLN A 167 -8.57 -9.52 -12.60
C GLN A 167 -8.23 -9.30 -11.12
N ALA A 168 -8.37 -8.08 -10.59
CA ALA A 168 -8.13 -7.79 -9.17
C ALA A 168 -9.13 -8.45 -8.23
N LYS A 169 -10.19 -9.10 -8.77
CA LYS A 169 -11.04 -10.03 -8.02
C LYS A 169 -10.26 -11.24 -7.49
N ILE A 170 -9.12 -11.58 -8.09
CA ILE A 170 -8.24 -12.64 -7.61
C ILE A 170 -7.38 -12.06 -6.46
N PRO A 171 -7.39 -12.67 -5.26
CA PRO A 171 -6.74 -12.11 -4.07
C PRO A 171 -5.22 -11.94 -4.20
N ALA A 172 -4.58 -12.69 -5.10
CA ALA A 172 -3.16 -12.53 -5.42
C ALA A 172 -2.88 -11.28 -6.28
N LEU A 173 -3.85 -10.79 -7.04
CA LEU A 173 -3.75 -9.63 -7.94
C LEU A 173 -4.55 -8.42 -7.41
N SER A 174 -4.95 -8.44 -6.13
CA SER A 174 -5.74 -7.35 -5.53
C SER A 174 -5.02 -5.99 -5.54
N PHE A 175 -3.71 -5.98 -5.80
CA PHE A 175 -2.91 -4.76 -5.92
C PHE A 175 -2.97 -4.20 -7.34
N ILE A 176 -4.12 -3.57 -7.67
CA ILE A 176 -4.37 -2.90 -8.95
C ILE A 176 -3.23 -1.93 -9.35
N PRO A 177 -2.70 -1.07 -8.44
CA PRO A 177 -1.63 -0.15 -8.80
C PRO A 177 -0.36 -0.85 -9.30
N GLY A 178 -0.05 -2.05 -8.79
CA GLY A 178 1.10 -2.84 -9.25
C GLY A 178 0.98 -3.27 -10.70
N ALA A 179 -0.21 -3.65 -11.16
CA ALA A 179 -0.42 -4.01 -12.56
C ALA A 179 -0.17 -2.82 -13.51
N PHE A 180 -0.64 -1.62 -13.13
CA PHE A 180 -0.36 -0.42 -13.92
C PHE A 180 1.11 -0.01 -13.89
N LEU A 181 1.77 -0.11 -12.73
CA LEU A 181 3.20 0.17 -12.60
C LEU A 181 4.06 -0.81 -13.42
N GLY A 182 3.74 -2.10 -13.39
CA GLY A 182 4.39 -3.13 -14.18
C GLY A 182 4.21 -2.91 -15.69
N ALA A 183 2.97 -2.61 -16.12
CA ALA A 183 2.66 -2.30 -17.51
C ALA A 183 3.41 -1.04 -18.01
N ALA A 184 3.34 0.05 -17.25
CA ALA A 184 4.02 1.31 -17.58
C ALA A 184 5.54 1.13 -17.65
N THR A 185 6.11 0.35 -16.72
CA THR A 185 7.54 0.03 -16.71
C THR A 185 7.94 -0.81 -17.92
N ALA A 186 7.14 -1.81 -18.29
CA ALA A 186 7.44 -2.64 -19.45
C ALA A 186 7.41 -1.84 -20.76
N VAL A 187 6.39 -1.01 -20.94
CA VAL A 187 6.30 -0.13 -22.12
C VAL A 187 7.44 0.88 -22.13
N SER A 188 7.79 1.48 -20.98
CA SER A 188 8.88 2.47 -20.92
C SER A 188 10.24 1.86 -21.23
N VAL A 189 10.52 0.64 -20.79
CA VAL A 189 11.78 -0.05 -21.11
C VAL A 189 11.82 -0.46 -22.58
N VAL A 190 10.77 -1.12 -23.08
CA VAL A 190 10.78 -1.71 -24.43
C VAL A 190 10.66 -0.65 -25.51
N VAL A 191 9.81 0.35 -25.31
CA VAL A 191 9.56 1.42 -26.29
C VAL A 191 10.45 2.63 -26.04
N GLY A 192 10.69 2.99 -24.78
CA GLY A 192 11.45 4.20 -24.45
C GLY A 192 12.97 3.99 -24.35
N ALA A 193 13.43 2.79 -24.02
CA ALA A 193 14.85 2.50 -23.80
C ALA A 193 15.41 1.37 -24.69
N ASN A 194 14.65 0.90 -25.68
CA ASN A 194 15.01 -0.23 -26.56
C ASN A 194 15.45 -1.50 -25.80
N GLY A 195 14.93 -1.69 -24.58
CA GLY A 195 15.24 -2.85 -23.76
C GLY A 195 14.43 -4.07 -24.16
N THR A 196 14.84 -5.25 -23.67
CA THR A 196 14.08 -6.49 -23.90
C THR A 196 13.03 -6.72 -22.81
N TRP A 197 11.94 -7.40 -23.16
CA TRP A 197 10.92 -7.86 -22.20
C TRP A 197 11.54 -8.70 -21.07
N THR A 198 12.51 -9.54 -21.39
CA THR A 198 13.22 -10.40 -20.45
C THR A 198 14.00 -9.56 -19.43
N SER A 199 14.73 -8.53 -19.89
CA SER A 199 15.44 -7.61 -19.00
C SER A 199 14.50 -6.88 -18.04
N THR A 200 13.32 -6.45 -18.52
CA THR A 200 12.29 -5.83 -17.66
C THR A 200 11.79 -6.79 -16.59
N ILE A 201 11.45 -8.03 -16.97
CA ILE A 201 10.93 -9.04 -16.04
C ILE A 201 11.99 -9.35 -14.97
N ILE A 202 13.24 -9.57 -15.38
CA ILE A 202 14.36 -9.82 -14.46
C ILE A 202 14.53 -8.63 -13.51
N ALA A 203 14.52 -7.39 -14.03
CA ALA A 203 14.67 -6.19 -13.21
C ALA A 203 13.52 -5.99 -12.22
N LEU A 204 12.27 -6.26 -12.63
CA LEU A 204 11.10 -6.16 -11.76
C LEU A 204 11.14 -7.21 -10.63
N VAL A 205 11.49 -8.46 -10.96
CA VAL A 205 11.60 -9.53 -9.96
C VAL A 205 12.76 -9.27 -9.01
N ALA A 206 13.93 -8.92 -9.55
CA ALA A 206 15.09 -8.60 -8.74
C ALA A 206 14.82 -7.39 -7.83
N GLY A 207 14.23 -6.31 -8.35
CA GLY A 207 13.86 -5.13 -7.55
C GLY A 207 12.89 -5.45 -6.41
N ALA A 208 11.89 -6.31 -6.65
CA ALA A 208 10.98 -6.76 -5.60
C ALA A 208 11.72 -7.59 -4.51
N LEU A 209 12.66 -8.45 -4.92
CA LEU A 209 13.49 -9.22 -3.98
C LEU A 209 14.41 -8.32 -3.16
N PHE A 210 15.08 -7.35 -3.78
CA PHE A 210 15.88 -6.35 -3.05
C PHE A 210 15.02 -5.56 -2.07
N GLY A 211 13.79 -5.24 -2.45
CA GLY A 211 12.82 -4.62 -1.54
C GLY A 211 12.51 -5.46 -0.32
N TYR A 212 12.26 -6.75 -0.51
CA TYR A 212 12.06 -7.68 0.60
C TYR A 212 13.28 -7.77 1.52
N VAL A 213 14.50 -7.87 0.96
CA VAL A 213 15.74 -7.89 1.73
C VAL A 213 15.92 -6.59 2.53
N SER A 214 15.55 -5.43 1.95
CA SER A 214 15.62 -4.14 2.64
C SER A 214 14.72 -4.07 3.89
N GLU A 215 13.51 -4.64 3.81
CA GLU A 215 12.60 -4.70 4.95
C GLU A 215 13.17 -5.59 6.06
N MET A 216 13.74 -6.76 5.71
CA MET A 216 14.36 -7.65 6.69
C MET A 216 15.54 -7.01 7.40
N LEU A 217 16.40 -6.31 6.66
CA LEU A 217 17.56 -5.60 7.21
C LEU A 217 17.13 -4.45 8.13
N ALA A 218 16.12 -3.67 7.74
CA ALA A 218 15.57 -2.60 8.55
C ALA A 218 14.96 -3.13 9.86
N GLY A 219 14.21 -4.24 9.80
CA GLY A 219 13.65 -4.90 10.99
C GLY A 219 14.73 -5.41 11.96
N ALA A 220 15.82 -5.95 11.44
CA ALA A 220 16.97 -6.39 12.26
C ALA A 220 17.69 -5.21 12.94
N LEU A 221 17.84 -4.07 12.25
CA LEU A 221 18.47 -2.86 12.80
C LEU A 221 17.58 -2.18 13.85
N SER A 222 16.27 -2.13 13.61
CA SER A 222 15.28 -1.60 14.57
C SER A 222 15.25 -2.42 15.87
N SER A 223 15.33 -3.74 15.78
CA SER A 223 15.28 -4.63 16.95
C SER A 223 16.51 -4.50 17.86
N ARG A 224 17.67 -4.09 17.32
CA ARG A 224 18.88 -3.87 18.11
C ARG A 224 18.84 -2.62 18.98
N LYS A 225 18.03 -1.61 18.63
CA LYS A 225 17.90 -0.39 19.45
C LYS A 225 17.08 -0.58 20.73
N VAL A 226 16.34 -1.69 20.87
CA VAL A 226 15.53 -1.99 22.08
C VAL A 226 16.32 -2.80 23.12
N ALA A 227 17.51 -3.29 22.77
CA ALA A 227 18.33 -4.14 23.65
C ALA A 227 19.54 -3.42 24.27
N ALA A 228 19.58 -2.08 24.24
CA ALA A 228 20.66 -1.26 24.80
C ALA A 228 20.15 -0.37 25.94
#